data_AF-A0A448S910-F1
#
_entry.id   AF-A0A448S910-F1
#
_cell.length_a   1.000
_cell.length_b   1.000
_cell.length_c   1.000
_cell.angle_alpha   90.00
_cell.angle_beta   90.00
_cell.angle_gamma   90.00
#
_symmetry.space_group_name_H-M   'P 1'
#
loop_
_entity.id
_entity.type
_entity.pdbx_description
1 polymer ?
#
loop_
_entity_poly.entity_id
_entity_poly.type
_entity_poly.pdbx_seq_one_letter_code
_entity_poly.pdbx_strand_id
1 'polypeptide(L)'
;MVNFIFQGNNGIVSLKGTLKQGDKTTSVSRKSYFDFNQMKQVYHLKSISAVTTPADNSDTKDLARYLPLFYLEPGLKFDFTAYPASKEGYVFSTGQVPSFYCARK
;
A
#
# COMPACT_ATOMS: atom_id res chain seq x y z
N MET A 1 -4.58 8.19 -2.96
CA MET A 1 -3.36 8.35 -2.17
C MET A 1 -3.13 7.09 -1.34
N VAL A 2 -1.92 6.55 -1.41
CA VAL A 2 -1.45 5.45 -0.55
C VAL A 2 -0.36 6.04 0.35
N ASN A 3 -0.42 5.78 1.65
CA ASN A 3 0.57 6.26 2.60
C ASN A 3 1.01 5.13 3.53
N PHE A 4 2.30 4.83 3.55
CA PHE A 4 2.89 3.83 4.43
C PHE A 4 3.58 4.51 5.61
N ILE A 5 3.38 3.98 6.81
CA ILE A 5 4.09 4.36 8.02
C ILE A 5 4.70 3.10 8.62
N PHE A 6 6.01 3.13 8.86
CA PHE A 6 6.78 2.04 9.44
C PHE A 6 7.22 2.42 10.86
N GLN A 7 7.02 1.54 11.83
CA GLN A 7 7.37 1.74 13.24
C GLN A 7 7.83 0.42 13.88
N GLY A 8 9.11 0.32 14.24
CA GLY A 8 9.68 -0.92 14.76
C GLY A 8 9.62 -2.02 13.70
N ASN A 9 8.95 -3.14 14.01
CA ASN A 9 8.74 -4.27 13.08
C ASN A 9 7.32 -4.30 12.49
N ASN A 10 6.54 -3.25 12.73
CA ASN A 10 5.14 -3.15 12.36
C ASN A 10 4.89 -1.87 11.56
N GLY A 11 3.78 -1.83 10.84
CA GLY A 11 3.40 -0.64 10.10
C GLY A 11 1.93 -0.59 9.78
N ILE A 12 1.55 0.56 9.22
CA ILE A 12 0.21 0.80 8.73
C ILE A 12 0.29 1.41 7.34
N VAL A 13 -0.52 0.90 6.42
CA VAL A 13 -0.78 1.53 5.14
C VAL A 13 -2.20 2.05 5.13
N SER A 14 -2.35 3.34 4.78
CA SER A 14 -3.65 3.98 4.58
C SER A 14 -3.89 4.19 3.10
N LEU A 15 -5.04 3.72 2.62
CA LEU A 15 -5.52 3.90 1.27
C LEU A 15 -6.72 4.85 1.30
N LYS A 16 -6.60 5.99 0.65
CA LYS A 16 -7.70 6.96 0.48
C LYS A 16 -7.86 7.33 -0.99
N GLY A 17 -9.09 7.39 -1.48
CA GLY A 17 -9.36 7.80 -2.84
C GLY A 17 -10.82 7.64 -3.23
N THR A 18 -11.07 7.60 -4.53
CA THR A 18 -12.38 7.33 -5.10
C THR A 18 -12.25 6.27 -6.18
N LEU A 19 -13.28 5.42 -6.31
CA LEU A 19 -13.41 4.44 -7.37
C LEU A 19 -14.57 4.86 -8.27
N LYS A 20 -14.29 5.12 -9.54
CA LYS A 20 -15.31 5.44 -10.55
C LYS A 20 -15.56 4.23 -11.44
N GLN A 21 -16.81 3.79 -11.53
CA GLN A 21 -17.26 2.68 -12.36
C GLN A 21 -18.52 3.11 -13.12
N GLY A 22 -18.36 3.47 -14.39
CA GLY A 22 -19.42 4.14 -15.15
C GLY A 22 -19.86 5.41 -14.44
N ASP A 23 -21.15 5.50 -14.12
CA ASP A 23 -21.76 6.64 -13.42
C ASP A 23 -21.68 6.56 -11.89
N LYS A 24 -21.23 5.42 -11.33
CA LYS A 24 -21.09 5.24 -9.88
C LYS A 24 -19.70 5.70 -9.42
N THR A 25 -19.66 6.56 -8.41
CA THR A 25 -18.43 6.93 -7.71
C THR A 25 -18.54 6.55 -6.24
N THR A 26 -17.60 5.76 -5.74
CA THR A 26 -17.49 5.38 -4.33
C THR A 26 -16.24 5.96 -3.69
N SER A 27 -16.33 6.29 -2.41
CA SER A 27 -15.22 6.71 -1.57
C SER A 27 -14.51 5.48 -1.02
N VAL A 28 -13.18 5.46 -1.16
CA VAL A 28 -12.29 4.43 -0.63
C VAL A 28 -11.53 5.03 0.54
N SER A 29 -11.59 4.41 1.70
CA SER A 29 -10.87 4.85 2.90
C SER A 29 -10.60 3.65 3.81
N ARG A 30 -9.48 2.98 3.55
CA ARG A 30 -9.06 1.72 4.18
C ARG A 30 -7.72 1.85 4.87
N LYS A 31 -7.47 0.96 5.83
CA LYS A 31 -6.19 0.78 6.51
C LYS A 31 -5.83 -0.69 6.54
N SER A 32 -4.58 -1.01 6.24
CA SER A 32 -4.02 -2.35 6.45
C SER A 32 -2.84 -2.24 7.41
N TYR A 33 -2.92 -2.99 8.50
CA TYR A 33 -1.84 -3.13 9.48
C TYR A 33 -0.99 -4.31 9.07
N PHE A 34 0.33 -4.20 9.17
CA PHE A 34 1.24 -5.23 8.71
C PHE A 34 2.44 -5.39 9.63
N ASP A 35 2.98 -6.60 9.67
CA ASP A 35 4.35 -6.85 10.11
C ASP A 35 5.27 -6.66 8.92
N PHE A 36 6.51 -6.26 9.16
CA PHE A 36 7.52 -6.21 8.10
C PHE A 36 8.90 -6.65 8.56
N ASN A 37 9.67 -7.17 7.61
CA ASN A 37 11.10 -7.42 7.76
C ASN A 37 11.84 -6.81 6.56
N GLN A 38 12.99 -6.18 6.82
CA GLN A 38 13.83 -5.61 5.79
C GLN A 38 15.03 -6.51 5.51
N MET A 39 15.18 -6.96 4.27
CA MET A 39 16.35 -7.68 3.78
C MET A 39 17.05 -6.86 2.70
N LYS A 40 18.16 -6.20 3.08
CA LYS A 40 18.86 -5.22 2.24
C LYS A 40 17.92 -4.10 1.79
N GLN A 41 17.52 -4.10 0.52
CA GLN A 41 16.66 -3.07 -0.11
C GLN A 41 15.22 -3.55 -0.27
N VAL A 42 14.92 -4.79 0.13
CA VAL A 42 13.60 -5.40 0.00
C VAL A 42 12.88 -5.35 1.34
N TYR A 43 11.65 -4.86 1.33
CA TYR A 43 10.75 -4.87 2.46
C TYR A 43 9.70 -5.95 2.23
N HIS A 44 9.69 -6.94 3.12
CA HIS A 44 8.75 -8.05 3.11
C HIS A 44 7.64 -7.76 4.11
N LEU A 45 6.43 -7.49 3.61
CA LEU A 45 5.28 -7.13 4.43
C LEU A 45 4.31 -8.30 4.50
N LYS A 46 3.66 -8.45 5.65
CA LYS A 46 2.56 -9.38 5.86
C LYS A 46 1.40 -8.66 6.53
N SER A 47 0.24 -8.61 5.87
CA SER A 47 -0.95 -7.99 6.46
C SER A 47 -1.41 -8.80 7.67
N ILE A 48 -1.68 -8.09 8.76
CA ILE A 48 -2.23 -8.61 10.01
C ILE A 48 -3.74 -8.40 10.01
N SER A 49 -4.18 -7.19 9.64
CA SER A 49 -5.58 -6.82 9.60
C SER A 49 -5.84 -5.76 8.52
N ALA A 50 -7.03 -5.82 7.92
CA ALA A 50 -7.51 -4.82 6.98
C ALA A 50 -8.86 -4.30 7.49
N VAL A 51 -8.97 -2.97 7.61
CA VAL A 51 -10.16 -2.30 8.17
C VAL A 51 -10.61 -1.17 7.26
N THR A 52 -11.92 -1.00 7.17
CA THR A 52 -12.54 0.17 6.53
C THR A 52 -12.80 1.25 7.56
N THR A 53 -12.79 2.50 7.12
CA THR A 53 -13.26 3.64 7.94
C THR A 53 -14.71 3.96 7.58
N PRO A 54 -15.45 4.72 8.41
CA PRO A 54 -16.84 5.11 8.11
C PRO A 54 -17.02 5.90 6.81
N ALA A 55 -15.94 6.50 6.27
CA ALA A 55 -15.97 7.23 5.00
C ALA A 55 -15.85 6.31 3.77
N ASP A 56 -15.67 5.00 3.96
CA ASP A 56 -15.58 4.01 2.89
C ASP A 56 -16.97 3.46 2.55
N ASN A 57 -17.37 3.56 1.29
CA ASN A 57 -18.59 2.95 0.75
C ASN A 57 -18.30 2.11 -0.50
N SER A 58 -17.05 1.66 -0.64
CA SER A 58 -16.56 0.85 -1.75
C SER A 58 -16.64 -0.65 -1.43
N ASP A 59 -16.99 -1.46 -2.42
CA ASP A 59 -16.99 -2.92 -2.26
C ASP A 59 -15.55 -3.47 -2.37
N THR A 60 -15.19 -4.39 -1.48
CA THR A 60 -13.89 -5.06 -1.51
C THR A 60 -13.65 -5.82 -2.82
N LYS A 61 -14.67 -6.50 -3.36
CA LYS A 61 -14.58 -7.23 -4.63
C LYS A 61 -14.32 -6.29 -5.80
N ASP A 62 -14.90 -5.10 -5.76
CA ASP A 62 -14.67 -4.09 -6.78
C ASP A 62 -13.23 -3.60 -6.75
N LEU A 63 -12.69 -3.33 -5.56
CA LEU A 63 -11.32 -2.88 -5.38
C LEU A 63 -10.28 -3.95 -5.70
N ALA A 64 -10.57 -5.22 -5.40
CA ALA A 64 -9.68 -6.34 -5.67
C ALA A 64 -9.32 -6.51 -7.16
N ARG A 65 -10.13 -5.93 -8.07
CA ARG A 65 -9.84 -5.91 -9.51
C ARG A 65 -8.72 -4.94 -9.89
N TYR A 66 -8.42 -3.97 -9.03
CA TYR A 66 -7.48 -2.88 -9.32
C TYR A 66 -6.34 -2.79 -8.32
N LEU A 67 -6.52 -3.35 -7.12
CA LEU A 67 -5.59 -3.24 -6.01
C LEU A 67 -5.14 -4.61 -5.54
N PRO A 68 -3.86 -4.76 -5.16
CA PRO A 68 -3.39 -5.95 -4.47
C PRO A 68 -4.26 -6.24 -3.24
N LEU A 69 -4.63 -7.50 -3.06
CA LEU A 69 -5.44 -7.95 -1.94
C LEU A 69 -4.78 -7.66 -0.57
N PHE A 70 -3.47 -7.46 -0.51
CA PHE A 70 -2.74 -7.03 0.69
C PHE A 70 -3.36 -5.80 1.39
N TYR A 71 -3.94 -4.87 0.61
CA TYR A 71 -4.61 -3.69 1.16
C TYR A 71 -6.01 -3.97 1.70
N LEU A 72 -6.58 -5.12 1.35
CA LEU A 72 -8.00 -5.41 1.49
C LEU A 72 -8.28 -6.58 2.45
N GLU A 73 -7.33 -7.50 2.62
CA GLU A 73 -7.48 -8.73 3.39
C GLU A 73 -6.26 -9.01 4.30
N PRO A 74 -6.47 -9.64 5.47
CA PRO A 74 -5.39 -10.07 6.36
C PRO A 74 -4.66 -11.32 5.84
N GLY A 75 -3.44 -11.55 6.32
CA GLY A 75 -2.65 -12.76 6.07
C GLY A 75 -1.91 -12.77 4.73
N LEU A 76 -2.02 -11.71 3.94
CA LEU A 76 -1.41 -11.63 2.61
C LEU A 76 -0.05 -10.97 2.65
N LYS A 77 0.81 -11.36 1.70
CA LYS A 77 2.17 -10.85 1.57
C LYS A 77 2.25 -9.79 0.50
N PHE A 78 3.14 -8.83 0.71
CA PHE A 78 3.45 -7.80 -0.27
C PHE A 78 4.92 -7.41 -0.13
N ASP A 79 5.60 -7.31 -1.26
CA ASP A 79 7.00 -6.93 -1.30
C ASP A 79 7.14 -5.63 -2.07
N PHE A 80 7.94 -4.72 -1.54
CA PHE A 80 8.45 -3.61 -2.32
C PHE A 80 9.94 -3.44 -2.08
N THR A 81 10.65 -2.93 -3.08
CA THR A 81 12.05 -2.59 -2.97
C THR A 81 12.19 -1.09 -2.84
N ALA A 82 12.97 -0.61 -1.88
CA ALA A 82 13.40 0.77 -1.82
C ALA A 82 14.92 0.83 -2.04
N TYR A 83 15.34 1.38 -3.17
CA TYR A 83 16.75 1.48 -3.52
C TYR A 83 17.12 2.92 -3.89
N PRO A 84 18.35 3.36 -3.60
CA PRO A 84 18.79 4.71 -3.92
C PRO A 84 18.83 4.91 -5.43
N ALA A 85 18.12 5.92 -5.91
CA ALA A 85 18.21 6.38 -7.29
C ALA A 85 19.14 7.59 -7.32
N SER A 86 20.45 7.29 -7.29
CA SER A 86 21.54 8.26 -7.13
C SER A 86 21.55 8.99 -5.77
N LYS A 87 22.33 10.08 -5.66
CA LYS A 87 22.34 10.94 -4.46
C LYS A 87 21.03 11.72 -4.28
N GLU A 88 20.21 11.78 -5.32
CA GLU A 88 19.02 12.63 -5.45
C GLU A 88 17.76 12.03 -4.82
N GLY A 89 17.73 10.74 -4.45
CA GLY A 89 16.51 10.15 -3.88
C GLY A 89 16.47 8.63 -3.80
N TYR A 90 15.27 8.11 -3.55
CA TYR A 90 14.96 6.69 -3.46
C TYR A 90 13.85 6.34 -4.45
N VAL A 91 13.99 5.21 -5.13
CA VAL A 91 12.91 4.60 -5.92
C VAL A 91 12.31 3.46 -5.12
N PHE A 92 10.99 3.49 -5.01
CA PHE A 92 10.17 2.40 -4.48
C PHE A 92 9.58 1.64 -5.66
N SER A 93 9.80 0.34 -5.71
CA SER A 93 9.29 -0.54 -6.78
C SER A 93 8.52 -1.71 -6.20
N THR A 94 7.46 -2.12 -6.89
CA THR A 94 6.74 -3.37 -6.63
C THR A 94 7.15 -4.37 -7.70
N GLY A 95 7.86 -5.43 -7.30
CA GLY A 95 8.53 -6.31 -8.26
C GLY A 95 9.57 -5.54 -9.08
N GLN A 96 9.47 -5.60 -10.42
CA GLN A 96 10.37 -4.89 -11.34
C GLN A 96 9.84 -3.52 -11.81
N VAL A 97 8.68 -3.08 -11.32
CA VAL A 97 8.03 -1.84 -11.77
C VAL A 97 8.25 -0.72 -10.74
N PRO A 98 8.94 0.37 -11.10
CA PRO A 98 9.04 1.57 -10.27
C PRO A 98 7.66 2.15 -9.99
N SER A 99 7.27 2.20 -8.72
CA SER A 99 5.97 2.68 -8.29
C SER A 99 6.04 4.15 -7.84
N PHE A 100 7.10 4.54 -7.12
CA PHE A 100 7.23 5.88 -6.57
C PHE A 100 8.69 6.35 -6.56
N TYR A 101 8.90 7.66 -6.70
CA TYR A 101 10.19 8.31 -6.49
C TYR A 101 10.09 9.29 -5.32
N CYS A 102 10.99 9.15 -4.34
CA CYS A 102 11.14 10.05 -3.21
C CYS A 102 12.44 10.84 -3.39
N ALA A 103 12.32 12.10 -3.79
CA ALA A 103 13.47 13.00 -3.87
C ALA A 103 14.00 13.32 -2.48
N ARG A 104 15.34 13.30 -2.31
CA ARG A 104 15.98 13.93 -1.15
C ARG A 104 15.82 15.44 -1.29
N LYS A 105 15.32 16.07 -0.23
CA LYS A 105 15.33 17.53 -0.07
C LYS A 105 16.61 17.96 0.62
#